data_AF-A0A432ETI1-F1
#
_entry.id   AF-A0A432ETI1-F1
#
_cell.length_a   1.000
_cell.length_b   1.000
_cell.length_c   1.000
_cell.angle_alpha   90.00
_cell.angle_beta   90.00
_cell.angle_gamma   90.00
#
_symmetry.space_group_name_H-M   'P 1'
#
loop_
_entity.id
_entity.type
_entity.pdbx_description
1 polymer ?
#
loop_
_entity_poly.entity_id
_entity_poly.type
_entity_poly.pdbx_seq_one_letter_code
_entity_poly.pdbx_strand_id
1 'polypeptide(L)'
;MRKLVIMVLTSLALLSSGAWAEGMSKEQMAAVKHANPMPNLMKVVGENQDKLKLNDKQKKALAQWVDRYKPRMMKMVKAVNMLEKQLHGAALAGAPGSVLKKIASKMLSVRGAIIKQKVMCRNNLARVLTRDQLKKTLELYKKQNG
;
A
#
# COMPACT_ATOMS: atom_id res chain seq x y z
N MET A 1 -46.75 8.01 -36.51
CA MET A 1 -45.66 8.94 -36.17
C MET A 1 -45.36 8.88 -34.68
N ARG A 2 -44.35 8.11 -34.26
CA ARG A 2 -43.72 8.22 -32.93
C ARG A 2 -42.25 7.85 -33.12
N LYS A 3 -41.39 8.85 -32.91
CA LYS A 3 -39.98 8.88 -33.30
C LYS A 3 -39.19 7.79 -32.55
N LEU A 4 -38.44 6.96 -33.29
CA LEU A 4 -37.34 6.17 -32.75
C LEU A 4 -36.27 7.16 -32.24
N VAL A 5 -36.00 7.14 -30.94
CA VAL A 5 -34.81 7.78 -30.38
C VAL A 5 -33.77 6.69 -30.21
N ILE A 6 -32.77 6.71 -31.09
CA ILE A 6 -31.54 5.90 -30.98
C ILE A 6 -30.80 6.41 -29.76
N MET A 7 -30.87 5.65 -28.66
CA MET A 7 -30.09 5.91 -27.45
C MET A 7 -28.65 5.46 -27.73
N VAL A 8 -27.83 6.39 -28.21
CA VAL A 8 -26.38 6.21 -28.29
C VAL A 8 -25.86 6.09 -26.86
N LEU A 9 -25.59 4.86 -26.43
CA LEU A 9 -24.87 4.53 -25.21
C LEU A 9 -23.40 4.97 -25.36
N THR A 10 -23.14 6.26 -25.25
CA THR A 10 -21.82 6.77 -24.88
C THR A 10 -21.61 6.43 -23.41
N SER A 11 -21.13 5.21 -23.13
CA SER A 11 -20.62 4.85 -21.80
C SER A 11 -19.37 5.66 -21.53
N LEU A 12 -19.61 6.83 -20.95
CA LEU A 12 -18.69 7.77 -20.35
C LEU A 12 -17.72 7.00 -19.45
N ALA A 13 -16.43 7.10 -19.77
CA ALA A 13 -15.33 6.56 -18.97
C ALA A 13 -15.30 7.22 -17.60
N LEU A 14 -16.06 6.69 -16.64
CA LEU A 14 -16.07 7.16 -15.27
C LEU A 14 -15.16 6.31 -14.39
N LEU A 15 -14.14 7.00 -13.87
CA LEU A 15 -13.60 6.87 -12.50
C LEU A 15 -12.70 5.65 -12.22
N SER A 16 -11.40 5.82 -12.45
CA SER A 16 -10.36 5.09 -11.70
C SER A 16 -9.41 6.00 -10.92
N SER A 17 -9.76 7.28 -10.74
CA SER A 17 -8.97 8.25 -9.97
C SER A 17 -9.11 8.09 -8.45
N GLY A 18 -10.14 7.39 -7.96
CA GLY A 18 -10.42 7.23 -6.53
C GLY A 18 -9.36 6.47 -5.73
N ALA A 19 -8.63 5.54 -6.35
CA ALA A 19 -7.65 4.68 -5.67
C ALA A 19 -6.50 5.44 -4.99
N TRP A 20 -6.14 6.60 -5.55
CA TRP A 20 -5.06 7.47 -5.07
C TRP A 20 -5.58 8.75 -4.41
N ALA A 21 -6.86 9.09 -4.60
CA ALA A 21 -7.44 10.35 -4.16
C ALA A 21 -7.50 10.48 -2.63
N GLU A 22 -7.66 9.38 -1.91
CA GLU A 22 -7.57 9.36 -0.45
C GLU A 22 -6.12 9.14 0.01
N GLY A 23 -5.43 10.26 0.25
CA GLY A 23 -4.15 10.29 0.95
C GLY A 23 -4.24 9.67 2.35
N MET A 24 -3.13 9.14 2.86
CA MET A 24 -3.05 8.67 4.25
C MET A 24 -2.85 9.86 5.19
N SER A 25 -3.43 9.81 6.41
CA SER A 25 -3.12 10.77 7.47
C SER A 25 -1.65 10.65 7.92
N LYS A 26 -1.13 11.66 8.65
CA LYS A 26 0.25 11.63 9.19
C LYS A 26 0.45 10.44 10.13
N GLU A 27 -0.56 10.11 10.94
CA GLU A 27 -0.55 9.01 11.90
C GLU A 27 -0.53 7.66 11.16
N GLN A 28 -1.35 7.53 10.10
CA GLN A 28 -1.33 6.35 9.25
C GLN A 28 0.03 6.18 8.57
N MET A 29 0.61 7.27 8.06
CA MET A 29 1.94 7.28 7.46
C MET A 29 3.02 6.83 8.45
N ALA A 30 3.00 7.35 9.67
CA ALA A 30 3.92 6.96 10.73
C ALA A 30 3.75 5.48 11.11
N ALA A 31 2.51 5.01 11.25
CA ALA A 31 2.21 3.61 11.53
C ALA A 31 2.71 2.67 10.43
N VAL A 32 2.50 3.03 9.15
CA VAL A 32 3.04 2.25 8.04
C VAL A 32 4.56 2.25 8.08
N LYS A 33 5.20 3.40 8.31
CA LYS A 33 6.67 3.50 8.39
C LYS A 33 7.25 2.62 9.51
N HIS A 34 6.61 2.60 10.68
CA HIS A 34 7.01 1.78 11.83
C HIS A 34 6.85 0.27 11.59
N ALA A 35 5.69 -0.14 11.08
CA ALA A 35 5.39 -1.57 10.90
C ALA A 35 6.13 -2.21 9.71
N ASN A 36 6.59 -1.40 8.76
CA ASN A 36 7.09 -1.86 7.48
C ASN A 36 8.63 -1.75 7.37
N PRO A 37 9.36 -2.88 7.33
CA PRO A 37 10.82 -2.87 7.20
C PRO A 37 11.30 -2.65 5.75
N MET A 38 10.40 -2.52 4.77
CA MET A 38 10.75 -2.34 3.35
C MET A 38 10.38 -0.95 2.82
N PRO A 39 11.00 -0.48 1.73
CA PRO A 39 10.60 0.76 1.06
C PRO A 39 9.12 0.82 0.67
N ASN A 40 8.48 1.99 0.87
CA ASN A 40 7.10 2.21 0.42
C ASN A 40 7.04 2.72 -1.04
N LEU A 41 7.53 1.93 -1.99
CA LEU A 41 7.70 2.35 -3.39
C LEU A 41 6.38 2.73 -4.09
N MET A 42 5.27 2.06 -3.76
CA MET A 42 3.96 2.40 -4.34
C MET A 42 3.57 3.85 -4.03
N LYS A 43 3.88 4.35 -2.83
CA LYS A 43 3.65 5.76 -2.46
C LYS A 43 4.45 6.70 -3.35
N VAL A 44 5.74 6.41 -3.53
CA VAL A 44 6.63 7.23 -4.38
C VAL A 44 6.09 7.32 -5.81
N VAL A 45 5.65 6.20 -6.38
CA VAL A 45 5.06 6.18 -7.72
C VAL A 45 3.77 7.00 -7.76
N GLY A 46 2.90 6.83 -6.76
CA GLY A 46 1.64 7.57 -6.64
C GLY A 46 1.82 9.08 -6.55
N GLU A 47 2.85 9.55 -5.84
CA GLU A 47 3.14 10.97 -5.63
C GLU A 47 3.95 11.61 -6.77
N ASN A 48 4.47 10.81 -7.70
CA ASN A 48 5.36 11.27 -8.76
C ASN A 48 4.92 10.79 -10.15
N GLN A 49 3.62 10.53 -10.35
CA GLN A 49 3.09 9.97 -11.61
C GLN A 49 3.49 10.81 -12.83
N ASP A 50 3.42 12.14 -12.72
CA ASP A 50 3.77 13.06 -13.81
C ASP A 50 5.28 13.07 -14.08
N LYS A 51 6.11 13.09 -13.01
CA LYS A 51 7.58 13.02 -13.13
C LYS A 51 8.05 11.68 -13.70
N LEU A 52 7.30 10.61 -13.44
CA LEU A 52 7.53 9.28 -14.00
C LEU A 52 6.91 9.11 -15.39
N LYS A 53 6.18 10.12 -15.89
CA LYS A 53 5.49 10.10 -17.18
C LYS A 53 4.64 8.83 -17.35
N LEU A 54 3.89 8.44 -16.31
CA LEU A 54 3.06 7.25 -16.38
C LEU A 54 1.94 7.44 -17.40
N ASN A 55 1.79 6.49 -18.31
CA ASN A 55 0.66 6.48 -19.24
C ASN A 55 -0.61 5.98 -18.55
N ASP A 56 -1.77 6.15 -19.19
CA ASP A 56 -3.07 5.83 -18.61
C ASP A 56 -3.23 4.34 -18.27
N LYS A 57 -2.65 3.46 -19.10
CA LYS A 57 -2.64 2.01 -18.83
C LYS A 57 -1.88 1.68 -17.55
N GLN A 58 -0.73 2.31 -17.33
CA GLN A 58 0.06 2.15 -16.11
C GLN A 58 -0.68 2.71 -14.90
N LYS A 59 -1.22 3.94 -15.00
CA LYS A 59 -2.01 4.57 -13.93
C LYS A 59 -3.17 3.68 -13.50
N LYS A 60 -3.94 3.17 -14.46
CA LYS A 60 -5.07 2.26 -14.20
C LYS A 60 -4.63 0.95 -13.54
N ALA A 61 -3.58 0.31 -14.05
CA ALA A 61 -3.06 -0.94 -13.48
C ALA A 61 -2.57 -0.76 -12.03
N LEU A 62 -1.92 0.37 -11.73
CA LEU A 62 -1.43 0.67 -10.39
C LEU A 62 -2.56 1.05 -9.42
N ALA A 63 -3.56 1.81 -9.89
CA ALA A 63 -4.77 2.12 -9.12
C ALA A 63 -5.49 0.82 -8.67
N GLN A 64 -5.75 -0.09 -9.61
CA GLN A 64 -6.37 -1.38 -9.31
C GLN A 64 -5.56 -2.22 -8.31
N TRP A 65 -4.23 -2.15 -8.39
CA TRP A 65 -3.35 -2.82 -7.43
C TRP A 65 -3.49 -2.22 -6.03
N VAL A 66 -3.54 -0.89 -5.92
CA VAL A 66 -3.72 -0.19 -4.65
C VAL A 66 -5.07 -0.54 -4.03
N ASP A 67 -6.16 -0.47 -4.79
CA ASP A 67 -7.51 -0.79 -4.30
C ASP A 67 -7.59 -2.20 -3.72
N ARG A 68 -6.98 -3.17 -4.41
CA ARG A 68 -6.97 -4.57 -3.98
C ARG A 68 -6.18 -4.80 -2.69
N TYR A 69 -5.05 -4.12 -2.53
CA TYR A 69 -4.05 -4.52 -1.53
C TYR A 69 -3.83 -3.52 -0.38
N LYS A 70 -4.10 -2.23 -0.57
CA LYS A 70 -3.98 -1.19 0.48
C LYS A 70 -4.84 -1.51 1.70
N PRO A 71 -6.12 -1.94 1.59
CA PRO A 71 -6.94 -2.26 2.77
C PRO A 71 -6.33 -3.39 3.61
N ARG A 72 -5.84 -4.45 2.97
CA ARG A 72 -5.15 -5.56 3.65
C ARG A 72 -3.87 -5.09 4.33
N MET A 73 -3.07 -4.26 3.66
CA MET A 73 -1.85 -3.68 4.25
C MET A 73 -2.18 -2.89 5.52
N MET A 74 -3.20 -2.03 5.48
CA MET A 74 -3.59 -1.21 6.64
C MET A 74 -4.09 -2.06 7.81
N LYS A 75 -4.82 -3.14 7.54
CA LYS A 75 -5.22 -4.11 8.57
C LYS A 75 -4.00 -4.75 9.25
N MET A 76 -2.99 -5.17 8.48
CA MET A 76 -1.76 -5.75 9.03
C MET A 76 -0.95 -4.74 9.85
N VAL A 77 -0.82 -3.50 9.37
CA VAL A 77 -0.14 -2.41 10.10
C VAL A 77 -0.84 -2.14 11.45
N LYS A 78 -2.17 -2.05 11.46
CA LYS A 78 -2.94 -1.91 12.70
C LYS A 78 -2.71 -3.08 13.64
N ALA A 79 -2.67 -4.31 13.12
CA ALA A 79 -2.43 -5.51 13.91
C ALA A 79 -1.04 -5.52 14.56
N VAL A 80 0.01 -5.08 13.86
CA VAL A 80 1.36 -4.93 14.45
C VAL A 80 1.31 -3.97 15.65
N ASN A 81 0.76 -2.76 15.46
CA ASN A 81 0.69 -1.77 16.54
C ASN A 81 -0.13 -2.26 17.74
N MET A 82 -1.21 -3.02 17.50
CA MET A 82 -2.01 -3.62 18.57
C MET A 82 -1.23 -4.70 19.32
N LEU A 83 -0.54 -5.59 18.61
CA LEU A 83 0.24 -6.67 19.21
C LEU A 83 1.43 -6.15 20.01
N GLU A 84 2.04 -5.04 19.59
CA GLU A 84 3.09 -4.36 20.35
C GLU A 84 2.55 -3.80 21.66
N LYS A 85 1.41 -3.09 21.62
CA LYS A 85 0.74 -2.60 22.84
C LYS A 85 0.35 -3.74 23.77
N GLN A 86 -0.17 -4.84 23.21
CA GLN A 86 -0.54 -6.02 23.98
C GLN A 86 0.67 -6.69 24.63
N LEU A 87 1.77 -6.84 23.89
CA LEU A 87 3.01 -7.42 24.40
C LEU A 87 3.58 -6.58 25.55
N HIS A 88 3.63 -5.25 25.36
CA HIS A 88 4.09 -4.31 26.37
C HIS A 88 3.22 -4.36 27.64
N GLY A 89 1.90 -4.28 27.49
CA GLY A 89 0.96 -4.35 28.62
C GLY A 89 1.03 -5.69 29.35
N ALA A 90 1.13 -6.81 28.64
CA ALA A 90 1.26 -8.14 29.25
C ALA A 90 2.57 -8.28 30.03
N ALA A 91 3.67 -7.72 29.53
CA ALA A 91 4.95 -7.73 30.23
C ALA A 91 4.88 -6.93 31.54
N LEU A 92 4.30 -5.74 31.51
CA LEU A 92 4.11 -4.91 32.72
C LEU A 92 3.17 -5.55 33.75
N ALA A 93 2.22 -6.36 33.30
CA ALA A 93 1.31 -7.11 34.17
C ALA A 93 1.92 -8.41 34.72
N GLY A 94 3.20 -8.70 34.45
CA GLY A 94 3.85 -9.92 34.94
C GLY A 94 3.38 -11.20 34.25
N ALA A 95 2.88 -11.12 33.01
CA ALA A 95 2.41 -12.30 32.30
C ALA A 95 3.52 -13.36 32.11
N PRO A 96 3.19 -14.66 32.17
CA PRO A 96 4.17 -15.72 31.96
C PRO A 96 4.88 -15.62 30.61
N GLY A 97 6.14 -16.04 30.56
CA GLY A 97 6.95 -16.01 29.34
C GLY A 97 6.31 -16.74 28.14
N SER A 98 5.51 -17.79 28.38
CA SER A 98 4.75 -18.48 27.33
C SER A 98 3.70 -17.59 26.66
N VAL A 99 3.03 -16.72 27.42
CA VAL A 99 2.07 -15.73 26.91
C VAL A 99 2.78 -14.68 26.07
N LEU A 100 3.89 -14.14 26.58
CA LEU A 100 4.70 -13.14 25.85
C LEU A 100 5.21 -13.71 24.52
N LYS A 101 5.75 -14.94 24.54
CA LYS A 101 6.22 -15.64 23.33
C LYS A 101 5.09 -15.84 22.32
N LYS A 102 3.86 -16.16 22.76
CA LYS A 102 2.70 -16.32 21.87
C LYS A 102 2.30 -15.01 21.19
N ILE A 103 2.32 -13.89 21.91
CA ILE A 103 2.04 -12.56 21.33
C ILE A 103 3.16 -12.18 20.34
N ALA A 104 4.42 -12.36 20.73
CA ALA A 104 5.58 -12.07 19.88
C ALA A 104 5.56 -12.89 18.59
N SER A 105 5.27 -14.20 18.66
CA SER A 105 5.16 -15.07 17.49
C SER A 105 4.08 -14.59 16.51
N LYS A 106 2.90 -14.19 17.02
CA LYS A 106 1.84 -13.59 16.18
C LYS A 106 2.31 -12.31 15.51
N MET A 107 2.99 -11.43 16.25
CA MET A 107 3.51 -10.17 15.72
C MET A 107 4.52 -10.41 14.59
N LEU A 108 5.45 -11.34 14.78
CA LEU A 108 6.44 -11.71 13.75
C LEU A 108 5.77 -12.29 12.50
N SER A 109 4.72 -13.11 12.66
CA SER A 109 3.93 -13.63 11.54
C SER A 109 3.29 -12.50 10.71
N VAL A 110 2.69 -11.51 11.38
CA VAL A 110 2.10 -10.34 10.70
C VAL A 110 3.17 -9.50 10.00
N ARG A 111 4.32 -9.26 10.63
CA ARG A 111 5.45 -8.54 10.00
C ARG A 111 5.99 -9.30 8.78
N GLY A 112 6.07 -10.63 8.85
CA GLY A 112 6.41 -11.48 7.70
C GLY A 112 5.41 -11.34 6.54
N ALA A 113 4.11 -11.28 6.84
CA ALA A 113 3.07 -11.04 5.84
C ALA A 113 3.16 -9.64 5.21
N ILE A 114 3.52 -8.62 5.99
CA ILE A 114 3.81 -7.26 5.48
C ILE A 114 4.99 -7.30 4.50
N ILE A 115 6.11 -7.93 4.87
CA ILE A 115 7.28 -8.08 3.99
C ILE A 115 6.88 -8.75 2.68
N LYS A 116 6.17 -9.88 2.75
CA LYS A 116 5.69 -10.60 1.55
C LYS A 116 4.86 -9.70 0.65
N GLN A 117 3.93 -8.93 1.22
CA GLN A 117 3.11 -8.01 0.44
C GLN A 117 3.93 -6.87 -0.17
N LYS A 118 4.96 -6.37 0.52
CA LYS A 118 5.86 -5.35 -0.05
C LYS A 118 6.74 -5.88 -1.18
N VAL A 119 7.21 -7.12 -1.08
CA VAL A 119 7.86 -7.82 -2.21
C VAL A 119 6.91 -7.90 -3.40
N MET A 120 5.64 -8.29 -3.18
CA MET A 120 4.63 -8.30 -4.25
C MET A 120 4.44 -6.91 -4.88
N CYS A 121 4.36 -5.85 -4.06
CA CYS A 121 4.27 -4.48 -4.56
C CYS A 121 5.48 -4.09 -5.42
N ARG A 122 6.71 -4.40 -4.97
CA ARG A 122 7.94 -4.17 -5.74
C ARG A 122 7.89 -4.90 -7.08
N ASN A 123 7.50 -6.18 -7.07
CA ASN A 123 7.45 -7.00 -8.28
C ASN A 123 6.37 -6.51 -9.25
N ASN A 124 5.22 -6.06 -8.73
CA ASN A 124 4.20 -5.43 -9.55
C ASN A 124 4.70 -4.14 -10.21
N LEU A 125 5.43 -3.29 -9.49
CA LEU A 125 6.05 -2.11 -10.09
C LEU A 125 7.01 -2.48 -11.22
N ALA A 126 7.87 -3.48 -11.01
CA ALA A 126 8.79 -3.94 -12.06
C ALA A 126 8.09 -4.52 -13.30
N ARG A 127 6.85 -5.02 -13.15
CA ARG A 127 6.03 -5.52 -14.25
C ARG A 127 5.29 -4.41 -15.00
N VAL A 128 4.83 -3.37 -14.29
CA VAL A 128 3.98 -2.31 -14.87
C VAL A 128 4.81 -1.14 -15.41
N LEU A 129 5.92 -0.82 -14.76
CA LEU A 129 6.80 0.27 -15.14
C LEU A 129 7.83 -0.18 -16.17
N THR A 130 8.32 0.77 -16.97
CA THR A 130 9.54 0.54 -17.76
C THR A 130 10.75 0.48 -16.84
N ARG A 131 11.89 -0.01 -17.36
CA ARG A 131 13.16 -0.05 -16.61
C ARG A 131 13.57 1.34 -16.11
N ASP A 132 13.43 2.37 -16.96
CA ASP A 132 13.79 3.74 -16.61
C ASP A 132 12.86 4.34 -15.55
N GLN A 133 11.55 4.10 -15.66
CA GLN A 133 10.58 4.53 -14.65
C GLN A 133 10.83 3.85 -13.30
N LEU A 134 11.16 2.56 -13.29
CA LEU A 134 11.51 1.85 -12.07
C LEU A 134 12.79 2.40 -11.45
N LYS A 135 13.85 2.59 -12.26
CA LYS A 135 15.10 3.21 -11.80
C LYS A 135 14.82 4.59 -11.18
N LYS A 136 14.04 5.43 -11.86
CA LYS A 136 13.68 6.76 -11.37
C LYS A 136 12.89 6.71 -10.07
N THR A 137 12.00 5.74 -9.92
CA THR A 137 11.26 5.51 -8.67
C THR A 137 12.21 5.23 -7.50
N LEU A 138 13.25 4.41 -7.71
CA LEU A 138 14.23 4.10 -6.66
C LEU A 138 15.09 5.31 -6.30
N GLU A 139 15.48 6.13 -7.27
CA GLU A 139 16.18 7.41 -7.03
C GLU A 139 15.32 8.38 -6.21
N LEU A 140 14.05 8.55 -6.58
CA LEU A 140 13.10 9.39 -5.86
C LEU A 140 12.90 8.90 -4.42
N TYR A 141 12.79 7.60 -4.22
CA TYR A 141 12.69 7.02 -2.87
C TYR A 141 13.92 7.37 -2.03
N LYS A 142 15.14 7.16 -2.56
CA LYS A 142 16.39 7.48 -1.86
C LYS A 142 16.45 8.96 -1.51
N LYS A 143 16.11 9.87 -2.42
CA LYS A 143 16.11 11.32 -2.16
C LYS A 143 15.11 11.75 -1.08
N GLN A 144 14.00 11.03 -0.92
CA GLN A 144 12.96 11.35 0.06
C GLN A 144 13.21 10.75 1.46
N ASN A 145 14.13 9.78 1.58
CA ASN A 145 14.28 8.96 2.80
C ASN A 145 15.74 8.72 3.23
N GLY A 146 16.72 9.26 2.50
CA GLY A 146 18.13 9.31 2.88
C GLY A 146 18.49 10.74 3.22
#